data_AF-A0A9E3QN29-F1
#
_entry.id   AF-A0A9E3QN29-F1
#
_cell.length_a   1.000
_cell.length_b   1.000
_cell.length_c   1.000
_cell.angle_alpha   90.00
_cell.angle_beta   90.00
_cell.angle_gamma   90.00
#
_symmetry.space_group_name_H-M   'P 1'
#
loop_
_entity.id
_entity.type
_entity.pdbx_description
1 polymer ?
#
loop_
_entity_poly.entity_id
_entity_poly.type
_entity_poly.pdbx_seq_one_letter_code
_entity_poly.pdbx_strand_id
1 'polypeptide(L)'
;MSDEEELRAKHAEFQKQLGQVRPVTRNLIESVMLDAWPRHAAIVDFGLDSQKHYEALYYPIREWEIMPAALDKALGHGGKLTELVREARSNPHRDVEFSTS
;
A
#
# COMPACT_ATOMS: atom_id res chain seq x y z
N MET A 1 8.48 -24.50 10.06
CA MET A 1 8.57 -23.86 8.74
C MET A 1 9.89 -23.14 8.69
N SER A 2 10.60 -23.24 7.56
CA SER A 2 11.78 -22.40 7.32
C SER A 2 11.35 -20.97 6.93
N ASP A 3 12.26 -20.00 7.09
CA ASP A 3 12.01 -18.60 6.69
C ASP A 3 11.62 -18.48 5.20
N GLU A 4 12.15 -19.36 4.35
CA GLU A 4 11.83 -19.41 2.92
C GLU A 4 10.38 -19.84 2.67
N GLU A 5 9.88 -20.81 3.44
CA GLU A 5 8.48 -21.27 3.33
C GLU A 5 7.51 -20.17 3.76
N GLU A 6 7.84 -19.43 4.83
CA GLU A 6 7.06 -18.30 5.30
C GLU A 6 7.00 -17.18 4.25
N LEU A 7 8.14 -16.84 3.64
CA LEU A 7 8.20 -15.83 2.59
C LEU A 7 7.35 -16.21 1.38
N ARG A 8 7.43 -17.48 0.94
CA ARG A 8 6.60 -18.00 -0.16
C ARG A 8 5.11 -17.93 0.17
N ALA A 9 4.72 -18.30 1.40
CA ALA A 9 3.34 -18.22 1.85
C ALA A 9 2.82 -16.78 1.88
N LYS A 10 3.63 -15.84 2.39
CA LYS A 10 3.31 -14.40 2.43
C LYS A 10 3.12 -13.84 1.03
N HIS A 11 4.01 -14.17 0.09
CA HIS A 11 3.88 -13.77 -1.31
C HIS A 11 2.61 -14.34 -1.96
N ALA A 12 2.32 -15.63 -1.75
CA ALA A 12 1.13 -16.26 -2.30
C ALA A 12 -0.17 -15.60 -1.79
N GLU A 13 -0.23 -15.28 -0.49
CA GLU A 13 -1.36 -14.56 0.09
C GLU A 13 -1.48 -13.13 -0.44
N PHE A 14 -0.36 -12.42 -0.63
CA PHE A 14 -0.34 -11.11 -1.26
C PHE A 14 -0.97 -11.15 -2.66
N GLN A 15 -0.53 -12.09 -3.51
CA GLN A 15 -1.06 -12.25 -4.88
C GLN A 15 -2.55 -12.60 -4.89
N LYS A 16 -2.97 -13.49 -3.99
CA LYS A 16 -4.38 -13.87 -3.85
C LYS A 16 -5.25 -12.65 -3.48
N GLN A 17 -4.83 -11.84 -2.51
CA GLN A 17 -5.57 -10.64 -2.12
C GLN A 17 -5.59 -9.60 -3.25
N LEU A 18 -4.48 -9.42 -3.97
CA LEU A 18 -4.39 -8.48 -5.10
C LEU A 18 -5.44 -8.79 -6.20
N GLY A 19 -5.75 -10.07 -6.40
CA GLY A 19 -6.82 -10.50 -7.32
C GLY A 19 -8.23 -10.12 -6.87
N GLN A 20 -8.42 -9.76 -5.60
CA GLN A 20 -9.74 -9.55 -4.97
C GLN A 20 -10.02 -8.09 -4.60
N VAL A 21 -9.01 -7.21 -4.60
CA VAL A 21 -9.19 -5.78 -4.30
C VAL A 21 -9.81 -5.00 -5.45
N ARG A 22 -10.31 -3.79 -5.16
CA ARG A 22 -10.86 -2.88 -6.16
C ARG A 22 -9.81 -2.49 -7.21
N PRO A 23 -10.22 -2.16 -8.46
CA PRO A 23 -9.30 -1.76 -9.52
C PRO A 23 -8.38 -0.58 -9.15
N VAL A 24 -8.86 0.38 -8.35
CA VAL A 24 -8.05 1.53 -7.92
C VAL A 24 -6.92 1.12 -6.98
N THR A 25 -7.20 0.24 -6.01
CA THR A 25 -6.18 -0.31 -5.11
C THR A 25 -5.18 -1.17 -5.86
N ARG A 26 -5.68 -2.03 -6.78
CA ARG A 26 -4.81 -2.83 -7.65
C ARG A 26 -3.88 -1.92 -8.46
N ASN A 27 -4.40 -0.84 -9.03
CA ASN A 27 -3.59 0.09 -9.81
C ASN A 27 -2.46 0.71 -8.99
N LEU A 28 -2.71 1.14 -7.75
CA LEU A 28 -1.65 1.67 -6.88
C LEU A 28 -0.56 0.61 -6.65
N ILE A 29 -0.96 -0.62 -6.29
CA ILE A 29 0.00 -1.70 -5.99
C ILE A 29 0.81 -2.06 -7.22
N GLU A 30 0.18 -2.24 -8.38
CA GLU A 30 0.87 -2.54 -9.64
C GLU A 30 1.86 -1.44 -10.03
N SER A 31 1.45 -0.17 -9.90
CA SER A 31 2.31 0.98 -10.16
C SER A 31 3.54 0.98 -9.24
N VAL A 32 3.37 0.73 -7.93
CA VAL A 32 4.49 0.60 -6.97
C VAL A 32 5.43 -0.54 -7.34
N MET A 33 4.91 -1.71 -7.68
CA MET A 33 5.73 -2.89 -8.03
C MET A 33 6.49 -2.71 -9.35
N LEU A 34 5.96 -1.89 -10.27
CA LEU A 34 6.56 -1.61 -11.58
C LEU A 34 7.39 -0.32 -11.60
N ASP A 35 7.56 0.34 -10.45
CA ASP A 35 8.25 1.63 -10.35
C ASP A 35 7.66 2.70 -11.29
N ALA A 36 6.33 2.67 -11.43
CA ALA A 36 5.55 3.57 -12.26
C ALA A 36 4.66 4.48 -11.40
N TRP A 37 4.26 5.62 -11.96
CA TRP A 37 3.31 6.51 -11.28
C TRP A 37 1.88 5.93 -11.33
N PRO A 38 1.09 6.01 -10.24
CA PRO A 38 -0.31 5.57 -10.24
C PRO A 38 -1.21 6.45 -11.11
N ARG A 39 -2.37 5.91 -11.49
CA ARG A 39 -3.37 6.67 -12.25
C ARG A 39 -4.06 7.69 -11.37
N HIS A 40 -4.66 8.71 -11.99
CA HIS A 40 -5.29 9.83 -11.31
C HIS A 40 -6.27 9.43 -10.20
N ALA A 41 -7.12 8.43 -10.43
CA ALA A 41 -8.06 7.94 -9.41
C ALA A 41 -7.34 7.40 -8.17
N ALA A 42 -6.26 6.64 -8.33
CA ALA A 42 -5.48 6.15 -7.20
C ALA A 42 -4.73 7.28 -6.47
N ILE A 43 -4.27 8.31 -7.19
CA ILE A 43 -3.66 9.50 -6.57
C ILE A 43 -4.65 10.19 -5.63
N VAL A 44 -5.87 10.44 -6.10
CA VAL A 44 -6.91 11.14 -5.33
C VAL A 44 -7.45 10.27 -4.18
N ASP A 45 -7.85 9.03 -4.47
CA ASP A 45 -8.52 8.17 -3.49
C ASP A 45 -7.59 7.69 -2.36
N PHE A 46 -6.28 7.72 -2.57
CA PHE A 46 -5.27 7.44 -1.55
C PHE A 46 -4.60 8.70 -0.97
N GLY A 47 -4.98 9.91 -1.40
CA GLY A 47 -4.41 11.15 -0.85
C GLY A 47 -2.91 11.29 -1.09
N LEU A 48 -2.44 11.00 -2.31
CA LEU A 48 -1.03 11.09 -2.69
C LEU A 48 -0.63 12.54 -3.01
N ASP A 49 -0.67 13.41 -2.01
CA ASP A 49 -0.49 14.87 -2.19
C ASP A 49 0.98 15.30 -2.36
N SER A 50 1.92 14.41 -2.05
CA SER A 50 3.35 14.67 -2.20
C SER A 50 4.15 13.39 -2.38
N GLN A 51 5.42 13.55 -2.74
CA GLN A 51 6.36 12.43 -2.81
C GLN A 51 6.44 11.66 -1.48
N LYS A 52 6.34 12.33 -0.34
CA LYS A 52 6.33 11.67 0.98
C LYS A 52 5.12 10.76 1.17
N HIS A 53 3.94 11.18 0.73
CA HIS A 53 2.73 10.34 0.78
C HIS A 53 2.90 9.09 -0.08
N TYR A 54 3.44 9.27 -1.30
CA TYR A 54 3.73 8.13 -2.17
C TYR A 54 4.75 7.17 -1.53
N GLU A 55 5.87 7.68 -1.03
CA GLU A 55 6.94 6.87 -0.42
C GLU A 55 6.48 6.15 0.86
N ALA A 56 5.56 6.76 1.62
CA ALA A 56 5.00 6.15 2.82
C ALA A 56 4.16 4.90 2.54
N LEU A 57 3.63 4.75 1.33
CA LEU A 57 2.95 3.55 0.86
C LEU A 57 3.89 2.65 0.04
N TYR A 58 4.78 3.23 -0.75
CA TYR A 58 5.69 2.53 -1.67
C TYR A 58 6.53 1.46 -0.95
N TYR A 59 7.29 1.84 0.08
CA TYR A 59 8.19 0.90 0.76
C TYR A 59 7.43 -0.22 1.49
N PRO A 60 6.40 0.09 2.31
CA PRO A 60 5.61 -0.96 2.97
C PRO A 60 4.90 -1.93 2.04
N ILE A 61 4.45 -1.48 0.88
CA ILE A 61 3.81 -2.35 -0.11
C ILE A 61 4.84 -3.33 -0.69
N ARG A 62 6.05 -2.87 -1.02
CA ARG A 62 7.12 -3.73 -1.57
C ARG A 62 7.65 -4.74 -0.57
N GLU A 63 7.70 -4.38 0.71
CA GLU A 63 8.10 -5.28 1.81
C GLU A 63 6.95 -6.19 2.31
N TRP A 64 5.80 -6.14 1.64
CA TRP A 64 4.56 -6.83 2.04
C TRP A 64 4.17 -6.57 3.51
N GLU A 65 4.52 -5.41 4.05
CA GLU A 65 4.07 -4.95 5.37
C GLU A 65 2.64 -4.42 5.28
N ILE A 66 2.33 -3.73 4.18
CA ILE A 66 0.96 -3.36 3.82
C ILE A 66 0.42 -4.38 2.82
N MET A 67 -0.53 -5.20 3.27
CA MET A 67 -1.19 -6.21 2.45
C MET A 67 -2.35 -5.61 1.63
N PRO A 68 -2.67 -6.14 0.43
CA PRO A 68 -3.66 -5.53 -0.46
C PRO A 68 -5.04 -5.36 0.18
N ALA A 69 -5.51 -6.34 0.96
CA ALA A 69 -6.82 -6.24 1.62
C ALA A 69 -6.86 -5.15 2.70
N ALA A 70 -5.75 -4.88 3.39
CA ALA A 70 -5.66 -3.81 4.37
C ALA A 70 -5.66 -2.43 3.68
N LEU A 71 -4.87 -2.30 2.61
CA LEU A 71 -4.82 -1.10 1.80
C LEU A 71 -6.18 -0.78 1.15
N ASP A 72 -6.86 -1.78 0.61
CA ASP A 72 -8.20 -1.63 0.04
C ASP A 72 -9.17 -1.10 1.11
N LYS A 73 -9.23 -1.70 2.30
CA LYS A 73 -10.09 -1.24 3.41
C LYS A 73 -9.83 0.20 3.86
N ALA A 74 -8.63 0.73 3.63
CA ALA A 74 -8.26 2.11 3.96
C ALA A 74 -8.53 3.11 2.81
N LEU A 75 -8.92 2.64 1.61
CA LEU A 75 -9.22 3.50 0.47
C LEU A 75 -10.28 4.56 0.82
N GLY A 76 -10.00 5.83 0.52
CA GLY A 76 -10.89 6.95 0.84
C GLY A 76 -10.98 7.27 2.34
N HIS A 77 -10.09 6.73 3.17
CA HIS A 77 -10.05 6.96 4.61
C HIS A 77 -8.66 7.41 5.07
N GLY A 78 -8.34 8.70 4.90
CA GLY A 78 -7.05 9.28 5.27
C GLY A 78 -6.54 8.93 6.68
N GLY A 79 -7.42 8.93 7.70
CA GLY A 79 -7.04 8.51 9.05
C GLY A 79 -6.56 7.06 9.13
N LYS A 80 -7.24 6.13 8.44
CA LYS A 80 -6.82 4.71 8.37
C LYS A 80 -5.53 4.53 7.57
N LEU A 81 -5.34 5.30 6.50
CA LEU A 81 -4.08 5.28 5.75
C LEU A 81 -2.91 5.77 6.61
N THR A 82 -3.13 6.82 7.40
CA THR A 82 -2.15 7.35 8.35
C THR A 82 -1.75 6.31 9.39
N GLU A 83 -2.72 5.63 10.01
CA GLU A 83 -2.46 4.54 10.96
C GLU A 83 -1.65 3.41 10.30
N LEU A 84 -2.09 2.98 9.12
CA LEU A 84 -1.49 1.87 8.38
C LEU A 84 -0.01 2.13 8.04
N VAL A 85 0.33 3.33 7.53
CA VAL A 85 1.73 3.65 7.20
C VAL A 85 2.59 3.86 8.45
N ARG A 86 2.01 4.30 9.57
CA ARG A 86 2.75 4.53 10.83
C ARG A 86 3.22 3.24 11.47
N GLU A 87 2.49 2.14 11.28
CA GLU A 87 2.84 0.81 11.80
C GLU A 87 3.90 0.08 10.95
N ALA A 88 4.00 0.39 9.66
CA ALA A 88 4.83 -0.36 8.72
C ALA A 88 6.32 -0.04 8.81
N ARG A 89 7.17 -0.91 9.37
CA ARG A 89 8.59 -0.65 9.70
C ARG A 89 9.46 -0.08 8.57
N SER A 90 9.16 -0.39 7.32
CA SER A 90 9.88 0.10 6.14
C SER A 90 9.50 1.53 5.70
N ASN A 91 8.42 2.12 6.24
CA ASN A 91 8.03 3.50 5.94
C ASN A 91 9.07 4.52 6.49
N PRO A 92 9.71 5.35 5.63
CA PRO A 92 10.65 6.38 6.06
C PRO A 92 9.98 7.68 6.57
N HIS A 93 8.68 7.89 6.30
CA HIS A 93 7.93 9.11 6.62
C HIS A 93 6.84 8.82 7.67
N ARG A 94 7.24 8.71 8.94
CA ARG A 94 6.32 8.42 10.07
C ARG A 94 5.41 9.59 10.45
N ASP A 95 5.84 10.79 10.09
CA ASP A 95 5.19 12.06 10.38
C ASP A 95 4.13 12.44 9.34
N VAL A 96 4.04 11.70 8.22
CA VAL A 96 3.03 11.98 7.19
C VAL A 96 1.62 11.68 7.71
N GLU A 97 0.67 12.53 7.31
CA GLU A 97 -0.76 12.36 7.59
C GLU A 97 -1.52 12.42 6.27
N PHE A 98 -2.28 11.36 6.00
CA PHE A 98 -3.08 11.27 4.79
C PHE A 98 -4.43 11.96 5.00
N SER A 99 -4.85 12.72 4.00
CA SER A 99 -6.19 13.26 3.86
C SER A 99 -6.79 12.77 2.54
N THR A 100 -8.06 12.36 2.57
CA THR A 100 -8.82 11.93 1.39
C THR A 100 -10.08 12.78 1.32
N SER A 101 -10.43 13.25 0.12
CA SER A 101 -11.65 14.06 -0.11
C SER A 101 -12.93 13.25 -0.03
#